data_AF-A0AA41MX88-F1
#
_entry.id   AF-A0AA41MX88-F1
#
_cell.length_a   1.000
_cell.length_b   1.000
_cell.length_c   1.000
_cell.angle_alpha   90.00
_cell.angle_beta   90.00
_cell.angle_gamma   90.00
#
_symmetry.space_group_name_H-M   'P 1'
#
loop_
_entity.id
_entity.type
_entity.pdbx_description
1 polymer ?
#
loop_
_entity_poly.entity_id
_entity_poly.type
_entity_poly.pdbx_seq_one_letter_code
_entity_poly.pdbx_strand_id
1 'polypeptide(L)'
;MAHGGPQGQLLGADGQEVQPEALVRELNHCQALQGSPKIFLLQACRGGKRDAGVGPVALPWYWRWRRTLPAIPTQADVLQIHADAQGSPSRGSTPGSSDQADILTVYAATEGCVAYRDEKGSDLVRTLVEVLRANPRGDLLELLTEVCVCVCMGDQEIGAGLTPTP
;
A
#
# COMPACT_ATOMS: atom_id res chain seq x y z
N MET A 1 -10.97 -3.81 3.87
CA MET A 1 -11.47 -3.22 2.61
C MET A 1 -12.65 -2.35 2.96
N ALA A 2 -12.67 -1.11 2.48
CA ALA A 2 -13.74 -0.15 2.75
C ALA A 2 -13.83 0.88 1.62
N HIS A 3 -14.89 1.68 1.61
CA HIS A 3 -14.94 2.89 0.81
C HIS A 3 -14.02 3.96 1.43
N GLY A 4 -13.51 4.85 0.58
CA GLY A 4 -12.61 5.92 0.96
C GLY A 4 -13.30 7.27 0.99
N GLY A 5 -13.11 8.01 2.07
CA GLY A 5 -13.52 9.42 2.17
C GLY A 5 -12.62 10.34 1.36
N PRO A 6 -13.02 11.61 1.17
CA PRO A 6 -12.31 12.58 0.33
C PRO A 6 -10.91 12.92 0.83
N GLN A 7 -10.59 12.66 2.11
CA GLN A 7 -9.26 12.89 2.70
C GLN A 7 -8.63 11.57 3.17
N GLY A 8 -9.07 10.43 2.64
CA GLY A 8 -8.53 9.12 2.98
C GLY A 8 -9.06 8.50 4.27
N GLN A 9 -10.21 8.96 4.75
CA GLN A 9 -10.98 8.26 5.76
C GLN A 9 -11.44 6.88 5.24
N LEU A 10 -11.66 5.94 6.16
CA LEU A 10 -12.35 4.69 5.89
C LEU A 10 -13.82 4.85 6.27
N LEU A 11 -14.72 4.61 5.32
CA LEU A 11 -16.16 4.66 5.55
C LEU A 11 -16.67 3.28 6.00
N GLY A 12 -17.20 3.25 7.22
CA GLY A 12 -17.84 2.07 7.82
C GLY A 12 -19.24 1.79 7.25
N ALA A 13 -19.72 0.57 7.45
CA ALA A 13 -21.07 0.17 7.04
C ALA A 13 -22.18 0.90 7.83
N ASP A 14 -21.82 1.46 8.99
CA ASP A 14 -22.63 2.35 9.81
C ASP A 14 -22.69 3.79 9.26
N GLY A 15 -21.98 4.06 8.14
CA GLY A 15 -21.88 5.38 7.52
C GLY A 15 -20.90 6.30 8.25
N GLN A 16 -20.16 5.81 9.24
CA GLN A 16 -19.19 6.62 9.97
C GLN A 16 -17.82 6.59 9.31
N GLU A 17 -17.13 7.73 9.36
CA GLU A 17 -15.78 7.87 8.81
C GLU A 17 -14.73 7.76 9.92
N VAL A 18 -13.70 6.94 9.69
CA VAL A 18 -12.59 6.73 10.63
C VAL A 18 -11.28 6.89 9.90
N GLN A 19 -10.34 7.63 10.51
CA GLN A 19 -8.99 7.74 9.96
C GLN A 19 -8.23 6.42 10.13
N PRO A 20 -7.48 5.94 9.13
CA PRO A 20 -6.66 4.72 9.23
C PRO A 20 -5.75 4.70 10.47
N GLU A 21 -5.23 5.85 10.87
CA GLU A 21 -4.36 6.03 12.02
C GLU A 21 -5.06 5.72 13.35
N ALA A 22 -6.39 5.78 13.41
CA ALA A 22 -7.15 5.34 14.57
C ALA A 22 -7.06 3.82 14.74
N LEU A 23 -7.20 3.04 13.65
CA LEU A 23 -7.05 1.59 13.68
C LEU A 23 -5.63 1.17 14.06
N VAL A 24 -4.63 1.87 13.50
CA VAL A 24 -3.23 1.64 13.82
C VAL A 24 -2.96 1.89 15.31
N ARG A 25 -3.47 3.01 15.83
CA ARG A 25 -3.34 3.33 17.26
C ARG A 25 -4.01 2.29 18.14
N GLU A 26 -5.22 1.84 17.83
CA GLU A 26 -5.92 0.84 18.64
C GLU A 26 -5.10 -0.46 18.78
N LEU A 27 -4.58 -1.00 17.68
CA LEU A 27 -3.76 -2.22 17.76
C LEU A 27 -2.40 -1.97 18.41
N ASN A 28 -1.84 -0.76 18.31
CA ASN A 28 -0.58 -0.45 18.96
C ASN A 28 -0.70 -0.36 20.49
N HIS A 29 -1.84 0.08 21.02
CA HIS A 29 -2.09 0.10 22.46
C HIS A 29 -2.49 -1.27 23.02
N CYS A 30 -2.64 -2.28 22.17
CA CYS A 30 -2.97 -3.63 22.59
C CYS A 30 -1.75 -4.32 23.22
N GLN A 31 -1.75 -4.48 24.55
CA GLN A 31 -0.66 -5.15 25.28
C GLN A 31 -0.40 -6.58 24.79
N ALA A 32 -1.44 -7.29 24.33
CA ALA A 32 -1.29 -8.64 23.80
C ALA A 32 -0.52 -8.71 22.47
N LEU A 33 -0.39 -7.59 21.75
CA LEU A 33 0.32 -7.48 20.47
C LEU A 33 1.67 -6.76 20.59
N GLN A 34 2.16 -6.53 21.81
CA GLN A 34 3.48 -5.94 22.03
C GLN A 34 4.59 -6.87 21.54
N GLY A 35 5.57 -6.31 20.83
CA GLY A 35 6.68 -7.05 20.21
C GLY A 35 6.28 -7.98 19.06
N SER A 36 5.01 -7.92 18.61
CA SER A 36 4.51 -8.69 17.48
C SER A 36 4.31 -7.79 16.25
N PRO A 37 4.68 -8.25 15.04
CA PRO A 37 4.47 -7.48 13.82
C PRO A 37 2.97 -7.32 13.52
N LYS A 38 2.57 -6.08 13.26
CA LYS A 38 1.19 -5.65 12.98
C LYS A 38 1.13 -5.13 11.54
N ILE A 39 0.50 -5.90 10.65
CA ILE A 39 0.44 -5.57 9.22
C ILE A 39 -0.97 -5.12 8.84
N PHE A 40 -1.09 -3.92 8.29
CA PHE A 40 -2.34 -3.33 7.83
C PHE A 40 -2.36 -3.27 6.30
N LEU A 41 -3.31 -3.95 5.68
CA LEU A 41 -3.55 -3.91 4.23
C LEU A 41 -4.84 -3.10 3.96
N LEU A 42 -4.67 -1.86 3.50
CA LEU A 42 -5.74 -0.88 3.37
C LEU A 42 -6.13 -0.68 1.90
N GLN A 43 -7.11 -1.48 1.46
CA GLN A 43 -7.84 -1.27 0.21
C GLN A 43 -9.00 -0.30 0.45
N ALA A 44 -8.77 0.97 0.15
CA ALA A 44 -9.75 2.06 0.13
C ALA A 44 -9.21 3.23 -0.71
N CYS A 45 -10.10 4.04 -1.28
CA CYS A 45 -9.70 5.30 -1.91
C CYS A 45 -9.11 6.23 -0.85
N ARG A 46 -8.16 7.08 -1.27
CA ARG A 46 -7.60 8.14 -0.42
C ARG A 46 -7.83 9.54 -0.99
N GLY A 47 -8.79 9.64 -1.90
CA GLY A 47 -9.19 10.84 -2.60
C GLY A 47 -9.87 10.47 -3.92
N GLY A 48 -10.10 11.47 -4.78
CA GLY A 48 -10.83 11.31 -6.04
C GLY A 48 -9.96 11.36 -7.30
N LYS A 49 -8.64 11.57 -7.16
CA LYS A 49 -7.76 11.71 -8.33
C LYS A 49 -7.55 10.34 -8.97
N ARG A 50 -7.79 10.26 -10.28
CA ARG A 50 -7.37 9.13 -11.12
C ARG A 50 -6.00 9.46 -11.69
N ASP A 51 -5.10 8.49 -11.69
CA ASP A 51 -3.82 8.62 -12.39
C ASP A 51 -3.98 8.19 -13.84
N ALA A 52 -3.45 9.01 -14.75
CA ALA A 52 -3.44 8.70 -16.18
C ALA A 52 -2.15 7.95 -16.59
N GLY A 53 -1.18 7.81 -15.67
CA GLY A 53 0.15 7.29 -15.94
C GLY A 53 1.01 8.28 -16.75
N VAL A 54 2.33 8.04 -16.78
CA VAL A 54 3.28 8.76 -17.64
C VAL A 54 4.15 7.73 -18.38
N GLY A 55 4.49 7.99 -19.64
CA GLY A 55 5.28 7.08 -20.48
C GLY A 55 6.70 6.78 -19.94
N PRO A 56 7.32 5.67 -20.38
CA PRO A 56 8.45 5.00 -19.69
C PRO A 56 9.77 5.79 -19.63
N VAL A 57 10.45 5.74 -18.46
CA VAL A 57 11.90 6.01 -18.29
C VAL A 57 12.62 4.69 -17.99
N ALA A 58 13.58 4.30 -18.84
CA ALA A 58 14.30 3.02 -18.74
C ALA A 58 15.52 3.11 -17.81
N LEU A 59 15.62 2.24 -16.80
CA LEU A 59 16.83 2.05 -15.99
C LEU A 59 17.54 0.73 -16.33
N PRO A 60 18.78 0.77 -16.88
CA PRO A 60 19.47 -0.39 -17.46
C PRO A 60 19.80 -1.59 -16.55
N TRP A 61 19.99 -1.40 -15.23
CA TRP A 61 20.48 -2.49 -14.36
C TRP A 61 19.37 -3.44 -13.87
N TYR A 62 18.10 -3.00 -13.90
CA TYR A 62 16.93 -3.77 -13.44
C TYR A 62 16.48 -4.85 -14.45
N TRP A 63 16.78 -4.64 -15.74
CA TRP A 63 16.50 -5.58 -16.86
C TRP A 63 17.16 -6.95 -16.73
N ARG A 64 18.20 -7.09 -15.90
CA ARG A 64 18.95 -8.33 -15.75
C ARG A 64 18.25 -9.34 -14.84
N TRP A 65 17.24 -8.92 -14.06
CA TRP A 65 16.63 -9.76 -13.03
C TRP A 65 15.29 -10.39 -13.44
N ARG A 66 14.45 -9.73 -14.27
CA ARG A 66 13.31 -10.39 -14.95
C ARG A 66 13.05 -9.84 -16.35
N ARG A 67 12.81 -10.77 -17.30
CA ARG A 67 12.48 -10.49 -18.71
C ARG A 67 11.18 -9.72 -18.82
N THR A 68 11.24 -8.69 -19.66
CA THR A 68 10.14 -7.92 -20.29
C THR A 68 9.10 -7.34 -19.34
N LEU A 69 9.17 -6.02 -19.09
CA LEU A 69 8.01 -5.24 -18.67
C LEU A 69 8.28 -3.71 -18.86
N PRO A 70 7.34 -2.92 -19.42
CA PRO A 70 7.48 -1.50 -19.72
C PRO A 70 6.91 -0.57 -18.62
N ALA A 71 7.60 0.57 -18.40
CA ALA A 71 7.18 1.76 -17.65
C ALA A 71 7.15 1.71 -16.09
N ILE A 72 7.71 2.76 -15.48
CA ILE A 72 7.67 3.05 -14.04
C ILE A 72 6.72 4.25 -13.87
N PRO A 73 5.60 4.15 -13.12
CA PRO A 73 4.68 5.25 -12.94
C PRO A 73 5.16 6.18 -11.82
N THR A 74 4.81 7.46 -11.99
CA THR A 74 5.46 8.53 -11.27
C THR A 74 4.78 8.97 -9.99
N GLN A 75 3.46 8.78 -9.74
CA GLN A 75 2.87 9.29 -8.47
C GLN A 75 1.60 8.61 -7.87
N ALA A 76 0.87 7.67 -8.49
CA ALA A 76 -0.33 7.10 -7.83
C ALA A 76 -0.24 5.68 -7.27
N ASP A 77 0.77 4.89 -7.64
CA ASP A 77 0.85 3.48 -7.25
C ASP A 77 1.98 3.20 -6.25
N VAL A 78 2.42 4.24 -5.53
CA VAL A 78 3.36 4.08 -4.42
C VAL A 78 2.57 3.53 -3.23
N LEU A 79 2.70 2.23 -2.97
CA LEU A 79 2.36 1.67 -1.66
C LEU A 79 3.20 2.47 -0.63
N GLN A 80 2.55 3.34 0.15
CA GLN A 80 3.21 3.99 1.27
C GLN A 80 3.45 2.94 2.35
N ILE A 81 4.63 2.34 2.32
CA ILE A 81 5.12 1.41 3.33
C ILE A 81 5.79 2.22 4.44
N HIS A 82 5.10 2.37 5.56
CA HIS A 82 5.72 2.86 6.79
C HIS A 82 6.26 1.64 7.55
N ALA A 83 7.58 1.61 7.75
CA ALA A 83 8.26 0.65 8.62
C ALA A 83 9.16 1.45 9.56
N ASP A 84 8.81 1.51 10.84
CA ASP A 84 9.64 2.13 11.87
C ASP A 84 10.54 1.05 12.50
N ALA A 85 11.85 1.18 12.30
CA ALA A 85 12.87 0.35 12.94
C ALA A 85 13.73 1.23 13.84
N GLN A 86 13.71 0.93 15.14
CA GLN A 86 14.44 1.64 16.17
C GLN A 86 15.97 1.63 15.89
N GLY A 87 16.61 2.80 15.75
CA GLY A 87 18.06 2.85 15.58
C GLY A 87 18.74 4.17 15.24
N SER A 88 18.49 5.27 15.96
CA SER A 88 19.47 6.38 16.05
C SER A 88 19.25 7.22 17.32
N PRO A 89 20.25 7.37 18.21
CA PRO A 89 20.11 8.21 19.39
C PRO A 89 20.39 9.68 19.01
N SER A 90 19.41 10.35 18.40
CA SER A 90 19.44 11.82 18.35
C SER A 90 19.03 12.36 19.71
N ARG A 91 20.04 12.81 20.45
CA ARG A 91 20.01 13.38 21.80
C ARG A 91 18.99 14.53 21.89
N GLY A 92 17.78 14.28 22.43
CA GLY A 92 16.85 15.39 22.70
C GLY A 92 15.38 15.08 23.02
N SER A 93 14.86 13.86 22.87
CA SER A 93 13.45 13.54 23.16
C SER A 93 13.29 12.57 24.33
N THR A 94 12.23 12.78 25.10
CA THR A 94 11.84 12.10 26.34
C THR A 94 11.86 10.56 26.24
N PRO A 95 12.22 9.83 27.31
CA PRO A 95 12.18 8.38 27.34
C PRO A 95 10.74 7.88 27.45
N GLY A 96 10.24 7.22 26.39
CA GLY A 96 8.99 6.46 26.41
C GLY A 96 7.93 6.98 25.42
N SER A 97 8.08 6.64 24.15
CA SER A 97 6.98 6.49 23.18
C SER A 97 7.61 5.94 21.91
N SER A 98 7.72 4.61 21.83
CA SER A 98 7.99 3.90 20.58
C SER A 98 6.66 3.45 19.98
N ASP A 99 5.71 4.39 19.86
CA ASP A 99 4.30 4.07 19.62
C ASP A 99 4.00 3.65 18.17
N GLN A 100 5.04 3.38 17.37
CA GLN A 100 4.91 2.91 15.99
C GLN A 100 5.83 1.73 15.62
N ALA A 101 6.53 1.14 16.61
CA ALA A 101 7.36 -0.02 16.35
C ALA A 101 6.53 -1.25 15.94
N ASP A 102 7.11 -2.11 15.11
CA ASP A 102 6.51 -3.36 14.62
C ASP A 102 5.23 -3.16 13.80
N ILE A 103 5.03 -2.01 13.16
CA ILE A 103 3.87 -1.73 12.31
C ILE A 103 4.31 -1.61 10.85
N LEU A 104 3.56 -2.28 9.97
CA LEU A 104 3.66 -2.17 8.53
C LEU A 104 2.29 -1.83 7.96
N THR A 105 2.16 -0.66 7.36
CA THR A 105 0.91 -0.27 6.67
C THR A 105 1.13 -0.25 5.17
N VAL A 106 0.19 -0.81 4.42
CA VAL A 106 0.18 -0.88 2.96
C VAL A 106 -1.13 -0.30 2.45
N TYR A 107 -1.04 0.77 1.66
CA TYR A 107 -2.20 1.45 1.10
C TYR A 107 -2.36 1.12 -0.39
N ALA A 108 -3.58 0.80 -0.82
CA ALA A 108 -3.88 0.55 -2.23
C ALA A 108 -3.85 1.80 -3.14
N ALA A 109 -3.77 2.97 -2.55
CA ALA A 109 -3.69 4.24 -3.26
C ALA A 109 -2.77 5.20 -2.48
N THR A 110 -2.09 6.08 -3.22
CA THR A 110 -1.45 7.24 -2.59
C THR A 110 -2.49 8.25 -2.10
N GLU A 111 -2.07 9.13 -1.20
CA GLU A 111 -2.93 10.21 -0.71
C GLU A 111 -3.47 11.06 -1.88
N GLY A 112 -4.77 11.32 -1.86
CA GLY A 112 -5.48 12.04 -2.93
C GLY A 112 -5.96 11.16 -4.09
N CYS A 113 -5.52 9.91 -4.20
CA CYS A 113 -5.82 9.03 -5.33
C CYS A 113 -6.91 7.99 -5.02
N VAL A 114 -7.52 7.47 -6.09
CA VAL A 114 -8.48 6.35 -6.01
C VAL A 114 -7.75 5.01 -5.90
N ALA A 115 -8.39 4.03 -5.27
CA ALA A 115 -7.93 2.64 -5.28
C ALA A 115 -8.75 1.84 -6.29
N TYR A 116 -8.09 1.05 -7.13
CA TYR A 116 -8.74 0.33 -8.23
C TYR A 116 -9.26 -1.05 -7.82
N ARG A 117 -10.39 -1.43 -8.45
CA ARG A 117 -11.08 -2.71 -8.30
C ARG A 117 -11.99 -2.95 -9.49
N ASP A 118 -12.04 -4.19 -9.95
CA ASP A 118 -12.95 -4.66 -10.98
C ASP A 118 -13.76 -5.90 -10.53
N GLU A 119 -14.45 -6.54 -11.48
CA GLU A 119 -15.21 -7.79 -11.24
C GLU A 119 -14.32 -8.95 -10.77
N LYS A 120 -13.03 -8.93 -11.13
CA LYS A 120 -12.04 -9.93 -10.72
C LYS A 120 -11.44 -9.60 -9.35
N GLY A 121 -11.77 -8.46 -8.74
CA GLY A 121 -11.27 -8.05 -7.41
C GLY A 121 -10.40 -6.79 -7.44
N SER A 122 -9.74 -6.51 -6.31
CA SER A 122 -8.80 -5.39 -6.20
C SER A 122 -7.46 -5.76 -6.84
N ASP A 123 -6.87 -4.81 -7.56
CA ASP A 123 -5.58 -5.04 -8.22
C ASP A 123 -4.46 -5.24 -7.19
N LEU A 124 -4.47 -4.49 -6.08
CA LEU A 124 -3.56 -4.71 -4.96
C LEU A 124 -3.71 -6.12 -4.39
N VAL A 125 -4.93 -6.50 -4.00
CA VAL A 125 -5.16 -7.77 -3.28
C VAL A 125 -4.86 -8.96 -4.18
N ARG A 126 -5.25 -8.89 -5.46
CA ARG A 126 -4.95 -9.93 -6.45
C ARG A 126 -3.44 -10.10 -6.61
N THR A 127 -2.75 -9.01 -6.92
CA THR A 127 -1.30 -9.01 -7.16
C THR A 127 -0.53 -9.48 -5.93
N LEU A 128 -0.92 -9.02 -4.73
CA LEU A 128 -0.35 -9.47 -3.47
C LEU A 128 -0.47 -10.98 -3.30
N VAL A 129 -1.65 -11.55 -3.55
CA VAL A 129 -1.88 -12.98 -3.44
C VAL A 129 -1.04 -13.76 -4.46
N GLU A 130 -0.90 -13.26 -5.68
CA GLU A 130 -0.08 -13.90 -6.72
C GLU A 130 1.41 -13.91 -6.36
N VAL A 131 1.96 -12.76 -5.94
CA VAL A 131 3.37 -12.62 -5.54
C VAL A 131 3.69 -13.49 -4.31
N LEU A 132 2.84 -13.44 -3.27
CA LEU A 132 3.04 -14.24 -2.06
C LEU A 132 2.95 -15.75 -2.35
N ARG A 133 2.07 -16.19 -3.27
CA ARG A 133 1.97 -17.60 -3.67
C ARG A 133 3.17 -18.06 -4.50
N ALA A 134 3.69 -17.19 -5.34
CA ALA A 134 4.85 -17.49 -6.17
C ALA A 134 6.13 -17.62 -5.32
N ASN A 135 6.25 -16.85 -4.24
CA ASN A 135 7.40 -16.90 -3.35
C ASN A 135 7.01 -16.79 -1.85
N PRO A 136 6.46 -17.87 -1.26
CA PRO A 136 5.92 -17.85 0.10
C PRO A 136 6.98 -17.75 1.21
N ARG A 137 8.27 -17.84 0.86
CA ARG A 137 9.40 -17.71 1.80
C ARG A 137 10.22 -16.44 1.57
N GLY A 138 9.79 -15.56 0.65
CA GLY A 138 10.46 -14.30 0.39
C GLY A 138 10.33 -13.32 1.56
N ASP A 139 11.25 -12.36 1.62
CA ASP A 139 11.12 -11.24 2.56
C ASP A 139 9.88 -10.42 2.20
N LEU A 140 9.06 -10.09 3.20
CA LEU A 140 7.77 -9.43 2.96
C LEU A 140 7.93 -8.06 2.29
N LEU A 141 8.96 -7.29 2.63
CA LEU A 141 9.18 -5.97 2.03
C LEU A 141 9.66 -6.10 0.59
N GLU A 142 10.48 -7.10 0.28
CA GLU A 142 10.84 -7.42 -1.11
C GLU A 142 9.62 -7.84 -1.92
N LEU A 143 8.76 -8.70 -1.37
CA LEU A 143 7.53 -9.14 -2.03
C LEU A 143 6.55 -7.98 -2.22
N LEU A 144 6.39 -7.09 -1.23
CA LEU A 144 5.58 -5.88 -1.38
C LEU A 144 6.16 -4.92 -2.41
N THR A 145 7.48 -4.86 -2.56
CA THR A 145 8.13 -4.09 -3.62
C THR A 145 7.82 -4.68 -5.00
N GLU A 146 7.82 -6.00 -5.14
CA GLU A 146 7.38 -6.68 -6.37
C GLU A 146 5.89 -6.41 -6.66
N VAL A 147 5.04 -6.41 -5.62
CA VAL A 147 3.62 -6.04 -5.75
C VAL A 147 3.45 -4.62 -6.27
N CYS A 148 4.19 -3.64 -5.74
CA CYS A 148 4.16 -2.26 -6.28
C CYS A 148 4.40 -2.28 -7.79
N VAL A 149 5.48 -2.93 -8.22
CA VAL A 149 5.88 -2.98 -9.63
C VAL A 149 4.82 -3.65 -10.49
N CYS A 150 4.24 -4.76 -10.04
CA CYS A 150 3.20 -5.47 -10.79
C CYS A 150 1.89 -4.68 -10.92
N VAL A 151 1.44 -4.02 -9.84
CA VAL A 151 0.23 -3.17 -9.89
C VAL A 151 0.42 -2.01 -10.87
N CYS A 152 1.55 -1.31 -10.77
CA CYS A 152 1.95 -0.22 -11.67
C CYS A 152 1.90 -0.61 -13.17
N MET A 153 2.22 -1.86 -13.48
CA MET A 153 2.39 -2.34 -14.86
C MET A 153 1.13 -2.98 -15.43
N GLY A 154 0.29 -3.56 -14.58
CA GLY A 154 -1.01 -4.13 -14.99
C GLY A 154 -1.99 -3.09 -15.55
N ASP A 155 -1.88 -1.84 -15.11
CA ASP A 155 -2.75 -0.74 -15.57
C ASP A 155 -2.50 -0.32 -17.03
N GLN A 156 -1.37 -0.73 -17.63
CA GLN A 156 -1.01 -0.30 -18.98
C GLN A 156 -1.63 -1.15 -20.11
N GLU A 157 -2.20 -2.32 -19.81
CA GLU A 157 -2.91 -3.14 -20.82
C GLU A 157 -4.41 -2.82 -20.94
N ILE A 158 -5.00 -2.04 -20.02
CA ILE A 158 -6.47 -1.86 -19.94
C ILE A 158 -6.85 -0.38 -19.92
N GLY A 159 -6.40 0.37 -20.93
CA GLY A 159 -6.82 1.76 -21.16
C GLY A 159 -8.31 1.96 -21.55
N ALA A 160 -9.17 0.96 -21.37
CA ALA A 160 -10.59 1.05 -21.69
C ALA A 160 -11.43 0.09 -20.82
N GLY A 161 -11.81 0.50 -19.60
CA GLY A 161 -12.95 -0.18 -18.94
C GLY A 161 -12.96 -0.29 -17.42
N LEU A 162 -12.02 0.26 -16.66
CA LEU A 162 -12.02 0.14 -15.20
C LEU A 162 -12.94 1.20 -14.56
N THR A 163 -14.01 0.73 -13.91
CA THR A 163 -14.90 1.57 -13.09
C THR A 163 -14.31 1.70 -11.68
N PRO A 164 -14.25 2.91 -11.09
CA PRO A 164 -13.84 3.05 -9.70
C PRO A 164 -14.81 2.32 -8.77
N THR A 165 -14.31 1.89 -7.61
CA THR A 165 -15.22 1.52 -6.51
C THR A 165 -16.15 2.69 -6.22
N PRO A 166 -17.47 2.46 -6.01
CA PRO A 166 -18.38 3.52 -5.58
C PRO A 166 -17.99 4.14 -4.25
#